data_AF-A0A7C6YGL4-F1
#
_entry.id   AF-A0A7C6YGL4-F1
#
_cell.length_a   1.000
_cell.length_b   1.000
_cell.length_c   1.000
_cell.angle_alpha   90.00
_cell.angle_beta   90.00
_cell.angle_gamma   90.00
#
_symmetry.space_group_name_H-M   'P 1'
#
loop_
_entity.id
_entity.type
_entity.pdbx_description
1 polymer ?
#
loop_
_entity_poly.entity_id
_entity_poly.type
_entity_poly.pdbx_seq_one_letter_code
_entity_poly.pdbx_strand_id
1 'polypeptide(L)'
;MKRIITFISMILILSALFASAAFAGALNVTDITPRDGEGGKHPQNMAVKVTFDQDMISEAAIEANKAYFRITDSNGVDQPFEIIYSADKYPKQLWLVLEQSLESNIEYT
;
A
#
# COMPACT_ATOMS: atom_id res chain seq x y z
N MET A 1 -30.51 -42.09 -15.94
CA MET A 1 -29.18 -42.10 -15.30
C MET A 1 -28.14 -41.26 -16.05
N LYS A 2 -27.86 -41.49 -17.35
CA LYS A 2 -26.87 -40.71 -18.12
C LYS A 2 -27.11 -39.20 -18.12
N ARG A 3 -28.36 -38.77 -18.35
CA ARG A 3 -28.76 -37.34 -18.35
C ARG A 3 -28.54 -36.65 -17.00
N ILE A 4 -28.82 -37.33 -15.90
CA ILE A 4 -28.66 -36.79 -14.53
C ILE A 4 -27.17 -36.58 -14.22
N ILE A 5 -26.32 -37.53 -14.62
CA ILE A 5 -24.86 -37.41 -14.47
C ILE A 5 -24.33 -36.23 -15.28
N THR A 6 -24.85 -36.01 -16.51
CA THR A 6 -24.49 -34.86 -17.35
C THR A 6 -24.88 -33.51 -16.72
N PHE A 7 -26.06 -33.42 -16.10
CA PHE A 7 -26.48 -32.19 -15.42
C PHE A 7 -25.62 -31.91 -14.19
N ILE A 8 -25.30 -32.94 -13.40
CA ILE A 8 -24.44 -32.79 -12.22
C ILE A 8 -23.03 -32.37 -12.63
N SER A 9 -22.45 -32.96 -13.68
CA SER A 9 -21.14 -32.57 -14.17
C SER A 9 -21.12 -31.13 -14.70
N MET A 10 -22.19 -30.70 -15.38
CA MET A 10 -22.29 -29.34 -15.91
C MET A 10 -22.39 -28.28 -14.81
N ILE A 11 -23.16 -28.56 -13.75
CA ILE A 11 -23.25 -27.69 -12.57
C ILE A 11 -21.88 -27.58 -11.88
N LEU A 12 -21.15 -28.68 -11.77
CA LEU A 12 -19.84 -28.71 -11.12
C LEU A 12 -18.78 -27.92 -11.91
N ILE A 13 -18.80 -28.03 -13.25
CA ILE A 13 -17.95 -27.22 -14.13
C ILE A 13 -18.30 -25.73 -14.03
N LEU A 14 -19.60 -25.39 -14.03
CA LEU A 14 -20.04 -24.00 -13.86
C LEU A 14 -19.61 -23.44 -12.50
N SER A 15 -19.72 -24.21 -11.41
CA SER A 15 -19.26 -23.77 -10.09
C SER A 15 -17.74 -23.53 -10.02
N ALA A 16 -16.95 -24.31 -10.76
CA ALA A 16 -15.51 -24.11 -10.84
C ALA A 16 -15.13 -22.85 -11.68
N LEU A 17 -15.94 -22.50 -12.68
CA LEU A 17 -15.73 -21.32 -13.53
C LEU A 17 -16.17 -20.01 -12.87
N PHE A 18 -17.13 -20.07 -11.93
CA PHE A 18 -17.63 -18.90 -11.18
C PHE A 18 -17.07 -18.78 -9.75
N ALA A 19 -16.23 -19.71 -9.32
CA ALA A 19 -15.45 -19.54 -8.10
C ALA A 19 -14.38 -18.47 -8.37
N SER A 20 -14.71 -17.21 -8.13
CA SER A 20 -13.72 -16.14 -8.08
C SER A 20 -12.65 -16.53 -7.06
N ALA A 21 -11.39 -16.60 -7.50
CA ALA A 21 -10.25 -16.73 -6.58
C ALA A 21 -10.14 -15.42 -5.77
N ALA A 22 -10.98 -15.28 -4.75
CA ALA A 22 -10.96 -14.17 -3.81
C ALA A 22 -9.89 -14.44 -2.75
N PHE A 23 -8.62 -14.46 -3.16
CA PHE A 23 -7.50 -14.56 -2.23
C PHE A 23 -6.42 -13.57 -2.59
N ALA A 24 -6.69 -12.30 -2.33
CA ALA A 24 -5.69 -11.40 -1.80
C ALA A 24 -6.11 -11.15 -0.34
N GLY A 25 -5.30 -11.58 0.64
CA GLY A 25 -5.53 -11.16 2.02
C GLY A 25 -5.57 -9.63 2.07
N ALA A 26 -6.46 -9.05 2.89
CA ALA A 26 -6.54 -7.60 3.02
C ALA A 26 -5.14 -7.06 3.38
N LEU A 27 -4.62 -6.15 2.57
CA LEU A 27 -3.34 -5.49 2.82
C LEU A 27 -3.51 -4.58 4.03
N ASN A 28 -2.72 -4.77 5.08
CA ASN A 28 -2.81 -3.95 6.28
C ASN A 28 -1.51 -3.18 6.50
N VAL A 29 -1.66 -1.91 6.91
CA VAL A 29 -0.56 -1.12 7.45
C VAL A 29 -0.36 -1.53 8.90
N THR A 30 0.86 -1.97 9.24
CA THR A 30 1.21 -2.40 10.59
C THR A 30 1.87 -1.30 11.41
N ASP A 31 2.57 -0.36 10.76
CA ASP A 31 3.27 0.74 11.44
C ASP A 31 3.52 1.92 10.49
N ILE A 32 3.51 3.13 11.04
CA ILE A 32 3.84 4.38 10.34
C ILE A 32 4.81 5.18 11.20
N THR A 33 5.88 5.70 10.60
CA THR A 33 6.84 6.62 11.25
C THR A 33 7.08 7.84 10.37
N PRO A 34 6.99 9.07 10.87
CA PRO A 34 6.55 9.45 12.23
C PRO A 34 5.13 8.97 12.53
N ARG A 35 4.84 8.72 13.80
CA ARG A 35 3.49 8.35 14.25
C ARG A 35 2.56 9.55 14.18
N ASP A 36 1.26 9.28 14.12
CA ASP A 36 0.26 10.33 14.21
C ASP A 36 0.44 11.16 15.50
N GLY A 37 0.43 12.49 15.35
CA GLY A 37 0.74 13.45 16.42
C GLY A 37 2.21 13.50 16.88
N GLU A 38 3.14 12.80 16.23
CA GLU A 38 4.55 12.81 16.62
C GLU A 38 5.27 14.10 16.19
N GLY A 39 5.67 14.92 17.16
CA GLY A 39 6.45 16.14 16.96
C GLY A 39 7.96 15.95 17.10
N GLY A 40 8.70 17.07 17.08
CA GLY A 40 10.14 17.11 17.37
C GLY A 40 11.03 16.51 16.27
N LYS A 41 10.49 16.27 15.08
CA LYS A 41 11.26 15.86 13.91
C LYS A 41 11.86 17.06 13.22
N HIS A 42 13.08 16.89 12.70
CA HIS A 42 13.67 17.92 11.86
C HIS A 42 12.94 17.94 10.50
N PRO A 43 12.52 19.12 10.02
CA PRO A 43 11.80 19.27 8.76
C PRO A 43 12.64 18.89 7.52
N GLN A 44 13.96 18.85 7.67
CA GLN A 44 14.90 18.57 6.59
C GLN A 44 15.12 17.06 6.45
N ASN A 45 15.17 16.58 5.20
CA ASN A 45 15.40 15.18 4.85
C ASN A 45 14.41 14.21 5.51
N MET A 46 13.15 14.64 5.65
CA MET A 46 12.13 13.84 6.29
C MET A 46 11.63 12.75 5.35
N ALA A 47 11.38 11.57 5.93
CA ALA A 47 10.76 10.46 5.24
C ALA A 47 9.63 9.89 6.10
N VAL A 48 8.47 9.64 5.49
CA VAL A 48 7.37 8.89 6.11
C VAL A 48 7.54 7.42 5.73
N LYS A 49 7.79 6.58 6.72
CA LYS A 49 7.96 5.14 6.56
C LYS A 49 6.63 4.46 6.84
N VAL A 50 6.18 3.65 5.90
CA VAL A 50 4.95 2.86 6.03
C VAL A 50 5.35 1.38 5.95
N THR A 51 4.99 0.61 6.98
CA THR A 51 5.25 -0.83 7.06
C THR A 51 3.94 -1.59 6.88
N PHE A 52 3.97 -2.64 6.06
CA PHE A 52 2.82 -3.49 5.75
C PHE A 52 2.99 -4.90 6.32
N ASP A 53 1.89 -5.65 6.38
CA ASP A 53 1.90 -7.06 6.73
C ASP A 53 2.45 -7.97 5.62
N GLN A 54 2.49 -7.46 4.39
CA GLN A 54 2.95 -8.14 3.16
C GLN A 54 4.13 -7.42 2.48
N ASP A 55 4.80 -8.12 1.56
CA ASP A 55 5.93 -7.58 0.82
C ASP A 55 5.45 -6.59 -0.26
N MET A 56 6.12 -5.44 -0.36
CA MET A 56 5.73 -4.31 -1.23
C MET A 56 6.64 -4.16 -2.46
N ILE A 57 7.52 -5.12 -2.73
CA ILE A 57 8.63 -5.02 -3.69
C ILE A 57 8.31 -5.57 -5.09
N SER A 58 7.08 -6.06 -5.33
CA SER A 58 6.70 -6.52 -6.67
C SER A 58 6.53 -5.33 -7.62
N GLU A 59 6.93 -5.49 -8.89
CA GLU A 59 6.78 -4.44 -9.91
C GLU A 59 5.32 -3.95 -10.02
N ALA A 60 4.36 -4.88 -9.94
CA ALA A 60 2.94 -4.55 -9.95
C ALA A 60 2.54 -3.67 -8.76
N ALA A 61 3.03 -3.96 -7.55
CA ALA A 61 2.78 -3.15 -6.36
C ALA A 61 3.44 -1.78 -6.47
N ILE A 62 4.70 -1.72 -6.92
CA ILE A 62 5.45 -0.48 -7.09
C ILE A 62 4.74 0.49 -8.03
N GLU A 63 4.27 0.01 -9.19
CA GLU A 63 3.55 0.85 -10.14
C GLU A 63 2.16 1.26 -9.63
N ALA A 64 1.44 0.35 -8.98
CA ALA A 64 0.14 0.68 -8.40
C ALA A 64 0.24 1.76 -7.32
N ASN A 65 1.23 1.65 -6.43
CA ASN A 65 1.41 2.50 -5.25
C ASN A 65 1.58 3.98 -5.56
N LYS A 66 2.17 4.34 -6.70
CA LYS A 66 2.47 5.75 -7.07
C LYS A 66 1.22 6.65 -7.05
N ALA A 67 0.03 6.10 -7.25
CA ALA A 67 -1.21 6.85 -7.30
C ALA A 67 -1.95 6.97 -5.94
N TYR A 68 -1.50 6.26 -4.90
CA TYR A 68 -2.27 6.08 -3.66
C TYR A 68 -1.72 6.85 -2.46
N PHE A 69 -0.53 7.46 -2.56
CA PHE A 69 0.05 8.26 -1.49
C PHE A 69 -0.04 9.74 -1.81
N ARG A 70 -0.31 10.54 -0.77
CA ARG A 70 -0.26 12.00 -0.79
C ARG A 70 0.28 12.45 0.55
N ILE A 71 1.04 13.53 0.55
CA ILE A 71 1.44 14.25 1.74
C ILE A 71 0.98 15.68 1.53
N THR A 72 0.21 16.20 2.47
CA THR A 72 -0.43 17.52 2.38
C THR A 72 -0.13 18.33 3.63
N ASP A 73 -0.02 19.65 3.47
CA ASP A 73 0.01 20.57 4.62
C ASP A 73 -1.39 20.80 5.19
N SER A 74 -1.48 21.58 6.26
CA SER A 74 -2.74 21.97 6.90
C SER A 74 -3.69 22.79 6.00
N ASN A 75 -3.20 23.34 4.88
CA ASN A 75 -4.00 24.04 3.88
C ASN A 75 -4.46 23.12 2.74
N GLY A 76 -4.07 21.84 2.75
CA GLY A 76 -4.33 20.87 1.69
C GLY A 76 -3.40 20.98 0.48
N VAL A 77 -2.27 21.67 0.61
CA VAL A 77 -1.26 21.79 -0.44
C VAL A 77 -0.37 20.55 -0.46
N ASP A 78 -0.31 19.89 -1.62
CA ASP A 78 0.51 18.69 -1.83
C ASP A 78 2.01 19.01 -1.67
N GLN A 79 2.70 18.15 -0.95
CA GLN A 79 4.15 18.16 -0.79
C GLN A 79 4.78 17.14 -1.74
N PRO A 80 5.80 17.51 -2.54
CA PRO A 80 6.45 16.59 -3.47
C PRO A 80 7.29 15.55 -2.72
N PHE A 81 7.21 14.30 -3.17
CA PHE A 81 7.93 13.18 -2.58
C PHE A 81 8.22 12.08 -3.60
N GLU A 82 9.25 11.28 -3.31
CA GLU A 82 9.55 10.04 -4.01
C GLU A 82 9.31 8.84 -3.10
N ILE A 83 8.85 7.73 -3.69
CA ILE A 83 8.70 6.46 -2.96
C ILE A 83 9.96 5.62 -3.13
N ILE A 84 10.67 5.37 -2.03
CA ILE A 84 11.85 4.51 -1.99
C ILE A 84 11.51 3.16 -1.38
N TYR A 85 12.01 2.10 -2.01
CA TYR A 85 11.90 0.72 -1.56
C TYR A 85 13.29 0.16 -1.24
N SER A 86 13.38 -0.70 -0.23
CA SER A 86 14.62 -1.42 0.09
C SER A 86 14.33 -2.91 0.12
N ALA A 87 14.43 -3.55 -1.05
CA ALA A 87 14.06 -4.96 -1.18
C ALA A 87 14.89 -5.89 -0.28
N ASP A 88 16.18 -5.59 -0.13
CA ASP A 88 17.10 -6.45 0.61
C ASP A 88 16.98 -6.33 2.13
N LYS A 89 16.56 -5.17 2.62
CA LYS A 89 16.59 -4.85 4.06
C LYS A 89 15.20 -4.67 4.67
N TYR A 90 14.26 -4.12 3.90
CA TYR A 90 12.92 -3.77 4.35
C TYR A 90 11.87 -4.08 3.27
N PRO A 91 11.68 -5.36 2.88
CA PRO A 91 10.78 -5.73 1.78
C PRO A 91 9.31 -5.37 2.03
N LYS A 92 8.92 -5.17 3.29
CA LYS A 92 7.57 -4.79 3.71
C LYS A 92 7.40 -3.29 3.97
N GLN A 93 8.41 -2.48 3.64
CA GLN A 93 8.37 -1.04 3.88
C GLN A 93 8.48 -0.26 2.57
N LEU A 94 7.77 0.86 2.54
CA LEU A 94 8.00 1.94 1.59
C LEU A 94 8.26 3.23 2.35
N TRP A 95 9.14 4.06 1.81
CA TRP A 95 9.53 5.32 2.42
C TRP A 95 9.14 6.45 1.46
N LEU A 96 8.23 7.32 1.90
CA LEU A 96 7.87 8.55 1.20
C LEU A 96 8.90 9.61 1.59
N VAL A 97 9.90 9.81 0.75
CA VAL A 97 11.00 10.76 0.99
C VAL A 97 10.64 12.08 0.38
N LEU A 98 10.58 13.13 1.19
CA LEU A 98 10.24 14.46 0.69
C LEU A 98 11.38 15.04 -0.14
N GLU A 99 11.03 15.61 -1.29
CA GLU A 99 11.98 16.26 -2.21
C GLU A 99 12.45 17.61 -1.68
N GLN A 100 11.67 18.21 -0.77
CA GLN A 100 11.93 19.51 -0.18
C GLN A 100 11.85 19.48 1.34
N SER A 101 12.45 20.48 1.97
CA SER A 101 12.32 20.67 3.42
C SER A 101 10.90 21.11 3.76
N LEU A 102 10.35 20.54 4.82
CA LEU A 102 9.07 20.97 5.36
C LEU A 102 9.21 22.30 6.12
N GLU A 103 8.11 23.02 6.23
CA GLU A 103 8.02 24.14 7.15
C GLU A 103 7.93 23.61 8.58
N SER A 104 8.53 24.35 9.52
CA SER A 104 8.53 23.96 10.93
C SER A 104 7.25 24.39 11.62
N ASN A 105 6.84 23.64 12.65
CA ASN A 105 5.68 23.94 13.50
C ASN A 105 4.35 23.96 12.76
N ILE A 106 4.22 23.19 11.68
CA ILE A 106 2.96 22.94 11.00
C ILE A 106 2.66 21.44 10.95
N GLU A 107 1.39 21.11 10.82
CA GLU A 107 0.89 19.74 10.72
C GLU A 107 0.83 19.29 9.25
N TYR A 108 1.04 17.99 9.05
CA TYR A 108 0.99 17.34 7.75
C TYR A 108 0.12 16.08 7.82
N THR A 109 -0.50 15.73 6.70
CA THR A 109 -1.34 14.52 6.54
C THR A 109 -0.92 13.75 5.31
#